data_AF-A0A7V1GCR3-F1
#
_entry.id   AF-A0A7V1GCR3-F1
#
_cell.length_a   1.000
_cell.length_b   1.000
_cell.length_c   1.000
_cell.angle_alpha   90.00
_cell.angle_beta   90.00
_cell.angle_gamma   90.00
#
_symmetry.space_group_name_H-M   'P 1'
#
loop_
_entity.id
_entity.type
_entity.pdbx_description
1 polymer ?
#
loop_
_entity_poly.entity_id
_entity_poly.type
_entity_poly.pdbx_seq_one_letter_code
_entity_poly.pdbx_strand_id
1 'polypeptide(L)'
;MKRHVVSLIIASNLLAACSTANHVQRIAGANTVVPLHQDGERAGRYHNLYPGEKTYPVSCEHDCYPKNASLVCEAETENCQYQGEQLTPQLNTGFTVRWLGHAGFMIKTPNGQQVVFDPVKEQFDSPVDLAFRLASGFYRKPGDWLTDSELKNLDAVMYSHLHYDHFNKADIESIGNKPRYLTPLGMADNFPTGGFNISEMAWYASTNIDDLTIHAVPAHHFSSRILVPFIYEDNDKASWNGWLLEQNGKTLFFAGDTGYSQHFKDIQQKYGEIDICLMPIASYYSEDNGKWYRYVHTTPEDALTAAQELNCKVMIPWGYGNSSWQMGDHSSHSPLLRLLHMYDEMDSQIPLYIFNEGESVAL
;
A
#
# COMPACT_ATOMS: atom_id res chain seq x y z
N MET A 1 -25.55 65.88 2.06
CA MET A 1 -24.66 64.72 1.88
C MET A 1 -25.37 63.64 1.08
N LYS A 2 -25.13 63.53 -0.24
CA LYS A 2 -25.65 62.44 -1.07
C LYS A 2 -24.61 61.31 -1.06
N ARG A 3 -24.99 60.13 -0.56
CA ARG A 3 -24.14 58.93 -0.55
C ARG A 3 -24.19 58.31 -1.95
N HIS A 4 -23.03 58.22 -2.60
CA HIS A 4 -22.86 57.43 -3.81
C HIS A 4 -22.78 55.95 -3.41
N VAL A 5 -23.72 55.14 -3.90
CA VAL A 5 -23.65 53.69 -3.82
C VAL A 5 -22.79 53.22 -4.99
N VAL A 6 -21.56 52.82 -4.71
CA VAL A 6 -20.69 52.13 -5.66
C VAL A 6 -21.14 50.68 -5.69
N SER A 7 -21.79 50.25 -6.78
CA SER A 7 -22.04 48.82 -7.01
C SER A 7 -20.76 48.16 -7.50
N LEU A 8 -20.19 47.30 -6.67
CA LEU A 8 -19.06 46.45 -7.03
C LEU A 8 -19.60 45.28 -7.86
N ILE A 9 -19.40 45.32 -9.18
CA ILE A 9 -19.68 44.18 -10.06
C ILE A 9 -18.49 43.22 -9.91
N ILE A 10 -18.68 42.14 -9.14
CA ILE A 10 -17.75 41.01 -9.11
C ILE A 10 -18.01 40.21 -10.39
N ALA A 11 -17.18 40.43 -11.41
CA ALA A 11 -17.15 39.58 -12.59
C ALA A 11 -16.54 38.23 -12.19
N SER A 12 -17.39 37.24 -11.93
CA SER A 12 -16.98 35.85 -11.80
C SER A 12 -16.55 35.33 -13.18
N ASN A 13 -15.26 35.41 -13.48
CA ASN A 13 -14.67 34.69 -14.60
C ASN A 13 -14.73 33.19 -14.29
N LEU A 14 -15.79 32.53 -14.75
CA LEU A 14 -15.84 31.07 -14.86
C LEU A 14 -14.83 30.68 -15.95
N LEU A 15 -13.58 30.46 -15.54
CA LEU A 15 -12.61 29.68 -16.32
C LEU A 15 -13.19 28.26 -16.40
N ALA A 16 -13.86 27.95 -17.51
CA ALA A 16 -14.15 26.57 -17.87
C ALA A 16 -12.79 25.91 -18.18
N ALA A 17 -12.16 25.34 -17.15
CA ALA A 17 -11.02 24.47 -17.34
C ALA A 17 -11.50 23.29 -18.20
N CYS A 18 -10.98 23.17 -19.41
CA CYS A 18 -11.19 22.00 -20.26
C CYS A 18 -10.51 20.80 -19.60
N SER A 19 -11.16 20.19 -18.61
CA SER A 19 -10.65 18.98 -17.96
C SER A 19 -10.84 17.80 -18.93
N THR A 20 -9.77 17.07 -19.23
CA THR A 20 -9.79 15.88 -20.07
C THR A 20 -10.32 14.69 -19.28
N ALA A 21 -11.36 14.03 -19.78
CA ALA A 21 -11.91 12.83 -19.15
C ALA A 21 -10.87 11.73 -19.06
N ASN A 22 -10.87 10.98 -17.95
CA ASN A 22 -9.97 9.85 -17.76
C ASN A 22 -10.38 8.69 -18.67
N HIS A 23 -9.39 7.94 -19.16
CA HIS A 23 -9.60 6.70 -19.90
C HIS A 23 -9.58 5.54 -18.91
N VAL A 24 -10.75 4.94 -18.67
CA VAL A 24 -10.89 3.85 -17.69
C VAL A 24 -11.17 2.54 -18.42
N GLN A 25 -10.28 1.57 -18.23
CA GLN A 25 -10.45 0.19 -18.69
C GLN A 25 -10.73 -0.72 -17.50
N ARG A 26 -11.84 -1.46 -17.54
CA ARG A 26 -12.11 -2.50 -16.54
C ARG A 26 -11.62 -3.86 -17.03
N ILE A 27 -10.81 -4.54 -16.23
CA ILE A 27 -10.26 -5.86 -16.48
C ILE A 27 -10.86 -6.83 -15.46
N ALA A 28 -12.02 -7.37 -15.82
CA ALA A 28 -12.75 -8.40 -15.08
C ALA A 28 -13.32 -9.41 -16.10
N GLY A 29 -12.83 -10.64 -16.08
CA GLY A 29 -13.19 -11.69 -17.04
C GLY A 29 -13.64 -12.99 -16.36
N ALA A 30 -13.91 -14.03 -17.15
CA ALA A 30 -14.46 -15.29 -16.66
C ALA A 30 -13.58 -16.01 -15.60
N ASN A 31 -12.26 -15.78 -15.63
CA ASN A 31 -11.30 -16.39 -14.70
C ASN A 31 -10.91 -15.47 -13.54
N THR A 32 -11.61 -14.34 -13.37
CA THR A 32 -11.37 -13.37 -12.30
C THR A 32 -12.41 -13.50 -11.20
N VAL A 33 -12.10 -12.98 -10.01
CA VAL A 33 -13.01 -12.99 -8.87
C VAL A 33 -13.42 -11.56 -8.52
N VAL A 34 -14.74 -11.37 -8.39
CA VAL A 34 -15.37 -10.09 -8.07
C VAL A 34 -16.34 -10.33 -6.89
N PRO A 35 -15.87 -10.20 -5.64
CA PRO A 35 -16.63 -10.60 -4.46
C PRO A 35 -17.63 -9.51 -4.04
N LEU A 36 -18.74 -9.39 -4.78
CA LEU A 36 -19.80 -8.44 -4.45
C LEU A 36 -20.89 -9.11 -3.63
N HIS A 37 -21.36 -8.41 -2.60
CA HIS A 37 -22.66 -8.70 -1.99
C HIS A 37 -23.75 -8.55 -3.06
N GLN A 38 -24.54 -9.60 -3.28
CA GLN A 38 -25.58 -9.60 -4.31
C GLN A 38 -26.85 -8.88 -3.85
N ASP A 39 -27.20 -9.05 -2.57
CA ASP A 39 -28.46 -8.58 -1.99
C ASP A 39 -28.26 -7.92 -0.61
N GLY A 40 -29.32 -7.31 -0.09
CA GLY A 40 -29.34 -6.67 1.23
C GLY A 40 -28.77 -5.26 1.25
N GLU A 41 -28.57 -4.70 2.45
CA GLU A 41 -28.13 -3.31 2.63
C GLU A 41 -26.72 -3.04 2.08
N ARG A 42 -25.90 -4.08 1.94
CA ARG A 42 -24.55 -4.02 1.36
C ARG A 42 -24.51 -4.41 -0.12
N ALA A 43 -25.64 -4.57 -0.79
CA ALA A 43 -25.67 -4.94 -2.21
C ALA A 43 -24.77 -4.03 -3.07
N GLY A 44 -23.94 -4.63 -3.92
CA GLY A 44 -22.96 -3.92 -4.74
C GLY A 44 -21.73 -3.41 -3.97
N ARG A 45 -21.49 -3.87 -2.74
CA ARG A 45 -20.24 -3.66 -1.99
C ARG A 45 -19.34 -4.87 -2.06
N TYR A 46 -18.04 -4.62 -2.09
CA TYR A 46 -17.03 -5.66 -2.06
C TYR A 46 -16.91 -6.28 -0.66
N HIS A 47 -16.46 -7.53 -0.61
CA HIS A 47 -16.16 -8.24 0.63
C HIS A 47 -14.96 -9.16 0.48
N ASN A 48 -14.36 -9.56 1.59
CA ASN A 48 -13.25 -10.51 1.61
C ASN A 48 -13.68 -11.90 1.11
N LEU A 49 -12.75 -12.67 0.49
CA LEU A 49 -13.02 -14.07 0.08
C LEU A 49 -13.32 -14.99 1.26
N TYR A 50 -12.64 -14.72 2.37
CA TYR A 50 -12.66 -15.57 3.56
C TYR A 50 -13.17 -14.77 4.76
N PRO A 51 -14.44 -14.33 4.77
CA PRO A 51 -14.98 -13.59 5.91
C PRO A 51 -15.18 -14.53 7.12
N GLY A 52 -15.39 -13.95 8.30
CA GLY A 52 -15.69 -14.69 9.54
C GLY A 52 -14.53 -14.69 10.54
N GLU A 53 -14.67 -15.46 11.61
CA GLU A 53 -13.66 -15.49 12.67
C GLU A 53 -12.31 -16.02 12.17
N LYS A 54 -11.22 -15.43 12.67
CA LYS A 54 -9.86 -15.76 12.29
C LYS A 54 -9.16 -16.54 13.39
N THR A 55 -8.42 -17.56 12.96
CA THR A 55 -7.43 -18.27 13.77
C THR A 55 -6.05 -17.94 13.23
N TYR A 56 -5.15 -17.51 14.11
CA TYR A 56 -3.80 -17.14 13.74
C TYR A 56 -2.82 -18.24 14.17
N PRO A 57 -1.90 -18.68 13.31
CA PRO A 57 -0.98 -19.78 13.64
C PRO A 57 -0.07 -19.48 14.83
N VAL A 58 0.41 -18.25 14.92
CA VAL A 58 1.28 -17.75 15.98
C VAL A 58 0.77 -16.39 16.44
N SER A 59 0.91 -16.10 17.73
CA SER A 59 0.61 -14.79 18.31
C SER A 59 1.59 -14.52 19.43
N CYS A 60 2.24 -13.36 19.40
CA CYS A 60 2.99 -12.88 20.54
C CYS A 60 2.02 -12.34 21.60
N GLU A 61 2.09 -12.91 22.81
CA GLU A 61 1.21 -12.58 23.93
C GLU A 61 1.92 -11.78 25.04
N HIS A 62 3.25 -11.93 25.16
CA HIS A 62 4.01 -11.36 26.27
C HIS A 62 5.36 -10.81 25.77
N ASP A 63 5.74 -9.63 26.28
CA ASP A 63 7.02 -8.96 26.00
C ASP A 63 7.35 -8.82 24.50
N CYS A 64 6.34 -8.47 23.69
CA CYS A 64 6.44 -8.50 22.23
C CYS A 64 7.29 -7.40 21.58
N TYR A 65 7.83 -6.48 22.38
CA TYR A 65 8.54 -5.30 21.89
C TYR A 65 9.86 -5.08 22.65
N PRO A 66 10.71 -6.11 22.79
CA PRO A 66 11.97 -5.95 23.51
C PRO A 66 12.87 -5.00 22.73
N LYS A 67 13.71 -4.23 23.45
CA LYS A 67 14.73 -3.40 22.81
C LYS A 67 15.70 -4.28 22.02
N ASN A 68 16.04 -3.87 20.80
CA ASN A 68 16.96 -4.59 19.93
C ASN A 68 18.17 -3.71 19.60
N ALA A 69 19.40 -4.24 19.75
CA ALA A 69 20.64 -3.50 19.53
C ALA A 69 20.85 -3.09 18.06
N SER A 70 20.21 -3.80 17.12
CA SER A 70 20.26 -3.49 15.69
C SER A 70 19.34 -2.34 15.29
N LEU A 71 18.43 -1.88 16.16
CA LEU A 71 17.58 -0.71 15.91
C LEU A 71 18.06 0.47 16.78
N VAL A 72 18.78 1.40 16.17
CA VAL A 72 19.39 2.54 16.86
C VAL A 72 18.50 3.76 16.69
N CYS A 73 18.02 4.35 17.78
CA CYS A 73 17.12 5.49 17.79
C CYS A 73 17.77 6.72 18.44
N GLU A 74 17.44 7.92 17.96
CA GLU A 74 17.89 9.18 18.58
C GLU A 74 17.15 9.47 19.91
N ALA A 75 15.89 9.03 20.03
CA ALA A 75 15.09 9.06 21.26
C ALA A 75 14.36 7.70 21.45
N GLU A 76 13.60 7.51 22.55
CA GLU A 76 12.98 6.21 22.95
C GLU A 76 11.91 5.68 21.95
N THR A 77 12.30 5.31 20.73
CA THR A 77 11.51 4.87 19.55
C THR A 77 11.18 5.94 18.50
N GLU A 78 11.90 7.06 18.49
CA GLU A 78 11.82 8.06 17.41
C GLU A 78 13.13 8.15 16.63
N ASN A 79 13.04 8.45 15.33
CA ASN A 79 14.21 8.64 14.47
C ASN A 79 15.14 7.42 14.50
N CYS A 80 14.57 6.23 14.36
CA CYS A 80 15.35 5.00 14.40
C CYS A 80 15.88 4.63 13.02
N GLN A 81 17.02 3.95 13.01
CA GLN A 81 17.61 3.32 11.85
C GLN A 81 18.05 1.90 12.20
N TYR A 82 17.80 0.98 11.27
CA TYR A 82 18.31 -0.38 11.37
C TYR A 82 19.79 -0.41 10.96
N GLN A 83 20.63 -0.95 11.84
CA GLN A 83 22.09 -1.08 11.68
C GLN A 83 22.55 -2.52 11.92
N GLY A 84 21.62 -3.49 11.92
CA GLY A 84 21.98 -4.90 12.01
C GLY A 84 22.72 -5.39 10.77
N GLU A 85 23.54 -6.42 10.94
CA GLU A 85 24.17 -7.10 9.82
C GLU A 85 23.10 -7.73 8.93
N GLN A 86 23.14 -7.43 7.63
CA GLN A 86 22.21 -7.99 6.66
C GLN A 86 22.92 -8.88 5.66
N LEU A 87 22.38 -10.08 5.52
CA LEU A 87 22.75 -10.97 4.43
C LEU A 87 21.89 -10.60 3.22
N THR A 88 22.45 -9.84 2.27
CA THR A 88 21.78 -9.61 0.99
C THR A 88 21.57 -10.94 0.29
N PRO A 89 20.31 -11.39 0.07
CA PRO A 89 20.05 -12.64 -0.62
C PRO A 89 20.68 -12.57 -2.01
N GLN A 90 21.46 -13.59 -2.37
CA GLN A 90 22.07 -13.72 -3.69
C GLN A 90 21.03 -14.20 -4.71
N LEU A 91 19.98 -13.41 -4.87
CA LEU A 91 19.00 -13.58 -5.91
C LEU A 91 19.52 -12.88 -7.17
N ASN A 92 19.24 -13.47 -8.34
CA ASN A 92 19.54 -12.88 -9.65
C ASN A 92 18.21 -12.72 -10.41
N THR A 93 17.28 -11.99 -9.81
CA THR A 93 15.97 -11.71 -10.40
C THR A 93 16.06 -10.60 -11.45
N GLY A 94 16.94 -9.62 -11.26
CA GLY A 94 17.00 -8.40 -12.08
C GLY A 94 16.07 -7.29 -11.59
N PHE A 95 15.31 -7.51 -10.51
CA PHE A 95 14.55 -6.44 -9.87
C PHE A 95 15.48 -5.57 -9.03
N THR A 96 15.29 -4.26 -9.12
CA THR A 96 15.78 -3.31 -8.11
C THR A 96 14.60 -2.76 -7.34
N VAL A 97 14.63 -2.91 -6.03
CA VAL A 97 13.60 -2.46 -5.09
C VAL A 97 14.15 -1.26 -4.33
N ARG A 98 13.45 -0.14 -4.34
CA ARG A 98 13.72 1.03 -3.48
C ARG A 98 12.51 1.32 -2.61
N TRP A 99 12.72 1.40 -1.30
CA TRP A 99 11.64 1.71 -0.37
C TRP A 99 11.50 3.22 -0.19
N LEU A 100 10.33 3.75 -0.52
CA LEU A 100 10.02 5.18 -0.43
C LEU A 100 9.54 5.59 0.97
N GLY A 101 9.17 4.62 1.82
CA GLY A 101 8.53 4.82 3.11
C GLY A 101 7.07 4.38 3.10
N HIS A 102 6.53 4.01 4.26
CA HIS A 102 5.22 3.38 4.40
C HIS A 102 5.05 2.20 3.42
N ALA A 103 4.00 2.20 2.60
CA ALA A 103 3.73 1.22 1.56
C ALA A 103 4.37 1.56 0.20
N GLY A 104 5.09 2.69 0.10
CA GLY A 104 5.62 3.20 -1.15
C GLY A 104 6.87 2.46 -1.62
N PHE A 105 6.87 1.93 -2.84
CA PHE A 105 8.04 1.27 -3.43
C PHE A 105 8.24 1.67 -4.89
N MET A 106 9.47 2.03 -5.25
CA MET A 106 9.90 2.17 -6.64
C MET A 106 10.61 0.90 -7.08
N ILE A 107 10.14 0.30 -8.17
CA ILE A 107 10.67 -0.94 -8.72
C ILE A 107 11.20 -0.69 -10.13
N LYS A 108 12.46 -1.08 -10.35
CA LYS A 108 12.99 -1.31 -11.71
C LYS A 108 12.93 -2.79 -11.98
N THR A 109 12.26 -3.16 -13.05
CA THR A 109 12.09 -4.57 -13.45
C THR A 109 13.29 -5.06 -14.27
N PRO A 110 13.45 -6.39 -14.44
CA PRO A 110 14.56 -6.98 -15.19
C PRO A 110 14.82 -6.38 -16.57
N ASN A 111 13.76 -6.00 -17.30
CA ASN A 111 13.88 -5.44 -18.66
C ASN A 111 13.78 -3.91 -18.69
N GLY A 112 13.82 -3.26 -17.53
CA GLY A 112 14.00 -1.82 -17.38
C GLY A 112 12.73 -1.00 -17.20
N GLN A 113 11.54 -1.64 -17.18
CA GLN A 113 10.31 -0.92 -16.84
C GLN A 113 10.39 -0.38 -15.41
N GLN A 114 9.89 0.84 -15.21
CA GLN A 114 9.84 1.51 -13.92
C GLN A 114 8.41 1.60 -13.44
N VAL A 115 8.14 1.03 -12.27
CA VAL A 115 6.82 1.01 -11.69
C VAL A 115 6.86 1.42 -10.22
N VAL A 116 5.77 1.99 -9.72
CA VAL A 116 5.66 2.40 -8.32
C VAL A 116 4.40 1.82 -7.68
N PHE A 117 4.54 1.34 -6.44
CA PHE A 117 3.43 0.90 -5.59
C PHE A 117 3.08 1.97 -4.57
N ASP A 118 1.79 2.22 -4.37
CA ASP A 118 1.19 3.06 -3.32
C ASP A 118 1.98 4.34 -2.98
N PRO A 119 2.34 5.18 -3.97
CA PRO A 119 3.14 6.36 -3.71
C PRO A 119 2.34 7.39 -2.92
N VAL A 120 2.83 7.74 -1.73
CA VAL A 120 2.40 8.92 -0.96
C VAL A 120 3.62 9.69 -0.49
N LYS A 121 3.79 10.92 -0.99
CA LYS A 121 5.02 11.69 -0.76
C LYS A 121 5.08 12.27 0.65
N GLU A 122 4.10 13.12 0.95
CA GLU A 122 4.11 13.99 2.11
C GLU A 122 3.23 13.42 3.23
N GLN A 123 2.00 13.93 3.35
CA GLN A 123 0.99 13.47 4.28
C GLN A 123 -0.22 12.96 3.49
N PHE A 124 -1.35 12.75 4.18
CA PHE A 124 -2.64 12.55 3.53
C PHE A 124 -2.96 13.71 2.58
N ASP A 125 -3.84 13.49 1.61
CA ASP A 125 -4.38 14.62 0.84
C ASP A 125 -5.56 15.29 1.57
N SER A 126 -5.93 16.48 1.06
CA SER A 126 -7.06 17.25 1.57
C SER A 126 -8.38 16.47 1.38
N PRO A 127 -9.32 16.50 2.34
CA PRO A 127 -9.37 17.36 3.53
C PRO A 127 -8.76 16.75 4.80
N VAL A 128 -8.27 15.50 4.75
CA VAL A 128 -7.81 14.78 5.94
C VAL A 128 -6.55 15.41 6.51
N ASP A 129 -5.57 15.79 5.68
CA ASP A 129 -4.38 16.50 6.15
C ASP A 129 -4.74 17.82 6.86
N LEU A 130 -5.71 18.59 6.35
CA LEU A 130 -6.16 19.80 7.03
C LEU A 130 -6.77 19.48 8.42
N ALA A 131 -7.58 18.43 8.52
CA ALA A 131 -8.16 18.00 9.79
C ALA A 131 -7.06 17.57 10.79
N PHE A 132 -6.07 16.79 10.35
CA PHE A 132 -4.93 16.40 11.16
C PHE A 132 -4.09 17.61 11.59
N ARG A 133 -3.92 18.64 10.73
CA ARG A 133 -3.18 19.88 11.08
C ARG A 133 -3.88 20.66 12.17
N LEU A 134 -5.20 20.77 12.07
CA LEU A 134 -5.99 21.48 13.06
C LEU A 134 -6.11 20.71 14.38
N ALA A 135 -6.01 19.38 14.35
CA ALA A 135 -6.10 18.51 15.52
C ALA A 135 -4.75 18.18 16.18
N SER A 136 -3.64 18.77 15.73
CA SER A 136 -2.29 18.37 16.16
C SER A 136 -2.02 16.86 16.02
N GLY A 137 -2.53 16.26 14.95
CA GLY A 137 -2.41 14.84 14.67
C GLY A 137 -0.96 14.38 14.43
N PHE A 138 -0.77 13.06 14.32
CA PHE A 138 0.54 12.45 14.12
C PHE A 138 1.07 12.73 12.71
N TYR A 139 2.28 13.30 12.61
CA TYR A 139 2.98 13.55 11.35
C TYR A 139 4.16 12.60 11.21
N ARG A 140 4.28 12.00 10.03
CA ARG A 140 5.49 11.29 9.63
C ARG A 140 6.47 12.22 8.91
N LYS A 141 7.74 11.83 8.79
CA LYS A 141 8.64 12.47 7.83
C LYS A 141 8.13 12.18 6.40
N PRO A 142 8.29 13.13 5.46
CA PRO A 142 8.06 12.83 4.05
C PRO A 142 8.88 11.61 3.63
N GLY A 143 8.32 10.81 2.73
CA GLY A 143 9.02 9.67 2.18
C GLY A 143 10.18 10.11 1.30
N ASP A 144 11.04 9.16 0.95
CA ASP A 144 11.84 9.34 -0.25
C ASP A 144 10.89 9.45 -1.47
N TRP A 145 11.35 10.06 -2.55
CA TRP A 145 10.49 10.35 -3.69
C TRP A 145 11.16 10.02 -5.02
N LEU A 146 10.32 9.98 -6.05
CA LEU A 146 10.78 9.82 -7.43
C LEU A 146 11.47 11.11 -7.88
N THR A 147 12.65 10.96 -8.48
CA THR A 147 13.35 12.05 -9.17
C THR A 147 12.59 12.47 -10.42
N ASP A 148 12.87 13.67 -10.95
CA ASP A 148 12.28 14.14 -12.21
C ASP A 148 12.50 13.17 -13.38
N SER A 149 13.64 12.46 -13.39
CA SER A 149 13.94 11.46 -14.42
C SER A 149 13.08 10.22 -14.25
N GLU A 150 12.90 9.74 -13.02
CA GLU A 150 12.04 8.58 -12.74
C GLU A 150 10.58 8.90 -13.04
N LEU A 151 10.08 10.06 -12.62
CA LEU A 151 8.72 10.51 -12.96
C LEU A 151 8.48 10.55 -14.47
N LYS A 152 9.46 11.06 -15.24
CA LYS A 152 9.37 11.11 -16.70
C LYS A 152 9.41 9.73 -17.35
N ASN A 153 10.05 8.74 -16.72
CA ASN A 153 10.25 7.40 -17.28
C ASN A 153 9.35 6.34 -16.62
N LEU A 154 8.41 6.76 -15.77
CA LEU A 154 7.51 5.85 -15.08
C LEU A 154 6.53 5.23 -16.07
N ASP A 155 6.49 3.90 -16.10
CA ASP A 155 5.60 3.14 -16.97
C ASP A 155 4.26 2.87 -16.29
N ALA A 156 4.29 2.62 -14.97
CA ALA A 156 3.08 2.30 -14.21
C ALA A 156 3.08 2.85 -12.78
N VAL A 157 1.88 3.15 -12.30
CA VAL A 157 1.56 3.39 -10.89
C VAL A 157 0.50 2.37 -10.48
N MET A 158 0.75 1.62 -9.43
CA MET A 158 -0.16 0.61 -8.89
C MET A 158 -0.64 1.02 -7.51
N TYR A 159 -1.96 1.02 -7.32
CA TYR A 159 -2.59 1.28 -6.04
C TYR A 159 -3.20 0.00 -5.48
N SER A 160 -2.95 -0.34 -4.21
CA SER A 160 -3.55 -1.50 -3.55
C SER A 160 -4.99 -1.25 -3.13
N HIS A 161 -5.32 -0.06 -2.62
CA HIS A 161 -6.66 0.30 -2.15
C HIS A 161 -6.80 1.83 -1.96
N LEU A 162 -7.95 2.30 -1.46
CA LEU A 162 -8.35 3.72 -1.47
C LEU A 162 -8.01 4.54 -0.22
N HIS A 163 -7.38 3.96 0.79
CA HIS A 163 -7.05 4.69 2.01
C HIS A 163 -6.07 5.84 1.75
N TYR A 164 -6.12 6.85 2.62
CA TYR A 164 -5.40 8.11 2.45
C TYR A 164 -3.87 7.96 2.51
N ASP A 165 -3.38 6.92 3.16
CA ASP A 165 -1.98 6.53 3.28
C ASP A 165 -1.44 5.71 2.11
N HIS A 166 -2.31 5.26 1.18
CA HIS A 166 -1.93 4.52 -0.03
C HIS A 166 -2.30 5.25 -1.32
N PHE A 167 -3.35 6.08 -1.30
CA PHE A 167 -3.87 6.80 -2.45
C PHE A 167 -3.96 8.30 -2.18
N ASN A 168 -3.12 9.08 -2.86
CA ASN A 168 -3.05 10.53 -2.72
C ASN A 168 -3.28 11.23 -4.06
N LYS A 169 -4.35 12.06 -4.15
CA LYS A 169 -4.74 12.72 -5.40
C LYS A 169 -3.76 13.80 -5.83
N ALA A 170 -3.15 14.51 -4.88
CA ALA A 170 -2.14 15.54 -5.20
C ALA A 170 -0.87 14.90 -5.78
N ASP A 171 -0.48 13.73 -5.27
CA ASP A 171 0.64 12.98 -5.81
C ASP A 171 0.32 12.44 -7.21
N ILE A 172 -0.91 11.97 -7.48
CA ILE A 172 -1.36 11.59 -8.82
C ILE A 172 -1.25 12.75 -9.82
N GLU A 173 -1.69 13.95 -9.42
CA GLU A 173 -1.54 15.16 -10.24
C GLU A 173 -0.07 15.50 -10.50
N SER A 174 0.80 15.34 -9.50
CA SER A 174 2.25 15.56 -9.63
C SER A 174 2.94 14.53 -10.51
N ILE A 175 2.50 13.26 -10.48
CA ILE A 175 3.03 12.19 -11.34
C ILE A 175 2.57 12.40 -12.79
N GLY A 176 1.35 12.87 -12.99
CA GLY A 176 0.78 13.18 -14.29
C GLY A 176 0.22 11.96 -15.03
N ASN A 177 -0.19 12.14 -16.28
CA ASN A 177 -1.01 11.17 -17.02
C ASN A 177 -0.22 10.29 -18.00
N LYS A 178 1.11 10.39 -18.03
CA LYS A 178 1.98 9.54 -18.86
C LYS A 178 1.96 8.06 -18.45
N PRO A 179 2.17 7.69 -17.17
CA PRO A 179 2.15 6.28 -16.77
C PRO A 179 0.75 5.70 -16.87
N ARG A 180 0.68 4.37 -16.94
CA ARG A 180 -0.58 3.63 -16.74
C ARG A 180 -0.85 3.46 -15.26
N TYR A 181 -2.06 3.81 -14.83
CA TYR A 181 -2.52 3.59 -13.47
C TYR A 181 -3.24 2.24 -13.39
N LEU A 182 -2.82 1.36 -12.49
CA LEU A 182 -3.43 0.07 -12.24
C LEU A 182 -4.02 0.06 -10.83
N THR A 183 -5.30 -0.24 -10.71
CA THR A 183 -6.03 -0.14 -9.44
C THR A 183 -7.00 -1.30 -9.26
N PRO A 184 -7.47 -1.57 -8.04
CA PRO A 184 -8.69 -2.31 -7.81
C PRO A 184 -9.91 -1.74 -8.56
N LEU A 185 -10.93 -2.57 -8.69
CA LEU A 185 -12.24 -2.18 -9.22
C LEU A 185 -12.90 -1.07 -8.38
N GLY A 186 -13.51 -0.09 -9.04
CA GLY A 186 -14.25 1.01 -8.40
C GLY A 186 -13.39 2.19 -7.90
N MET A 187 -12.08 2.19 -8.13
CA MET A 187 -11.19 3.27 -7.72
C MET A 187 -11.14 4.45 -8.69
N ALA A 188 -11.44 4.27 -9.98
CA ALA A 188 -11.27 5.29 -11.00
C ALA A 188 -12.10 6.56 -10.73
N ASP A 189 -13.26 6.41 -10.09
CA ASP A 189 -14.14 7.52 -9.69
C ASP A 189 -13.49 8.46 -8.65
N ASN A 190 -12.42 8.01 -7.97
CA ASN A 190 -11.70 8.80 -6.99
C ASN A 190 -10.51 9.57 -7.58
N PHE A 191 -10.15 9.33 -8.84
CA PHE A 191 -9.05 10.04 -9.49
C PHE A 191 -9.41 11.51 -9.76
N PRO A 192 -8.42 12.42 -9.76
CA PRO A 192 -8.58 13.73 -10.37
C PRO A 192 -8.89 13.60 -11.87
N THR A 193 -9.55 14.59 -12.46
CA THR A 193 -9.78 14.63 -13.90
C THR A 193 -8.55 15.22 -14.60
N GLY A 194 -7.87 14.43 -15.43
CA GLY A 194 -6.64 14.88 -16.08
C GLY A 194 -6.23 14.07 -17.31
N GLY A 195 -7.14 13.26 -17.86
CA GLY A 195 -6.83 12.36 -18.97
C GLY A 195 -5.94 11.19 -18.56
N PHE A 196 -6.05 10.72 -17.32
CA PHE A 196 -5.29 9.58 -16.82
C PHE A 196 -5.72 8.28 -17.52
N ASN A 197 -4.78 7.39 -17.78
CA ASN A 197 -5.04 6.05 -18.30
C ASN A 197 -5.10 5.05 -17.14
N ILE A 198 -6.31 4.64 -16.75
CA ILE A 198 -6.60 3.86 -15.56
C ILE A 198 -7.09 2.48 -15.97
N SER A 199 -6.56 1.42 -15.35
CA SER A 199 -7.05 0.06 -15.48
C SER A 199 -7.49 -0.48 -14.13
N GLU A 200 -8.79 -0.69 -14.01
CA GLU A 200 -9.41 -1.28 -12.83
C GLU A 200 -9.44 -2.80 -12.95
N MET A 201 -8.79 -3.49 -12.01
CA MET A 201 -8.50 -4.92 -12.10
C MET A 201 -9.20 -5.71 -10.99
N ALA A 202 -9.94 -6.73 -11.38
CA ALA A 202 -10.49 -7.74 -10.48
C ALA A 202 -9.40 -8.67 -9.92
N TRP A 203 -9.70 -9.41 -8.86
CA TRP A 203 -8.78 -10.44 -8.37
C TRP A 203 -8.53 -11.52 -9.41
N TYR A 204 -7.26 -11.91 -9.53
CA TYR A 204 -6.70 -12.78 -10.54
C TYR A 204 -6.82 -12.27 -11.99
N ALA A 205 -7.17 -11.01 -12.19
CA ALA A 205 -6.98 -10.36 -13.48
C ALA A 205 -5.49 -10.13 -13.75
N SER A 206 -5.12 -10.10 -15.03
CA SER A 206 -3.78 -9.77 -15.47
C SER A 206 -3.78 -8.79 -16.62
N THR A 207 -2.71 -8.02 -16.74
CA THR A 207 -2.41 -7.15 -17.87
C THR A 207 -0.91 -7.14 -18.12
N ASN A 208 -0.50 -6.62 -19.27
CA ASN A 208 0.90 -6.46 -19.61
C ASN A 208 1.27 -4.99 -19.80
N ILE A 209 2.53 -4.68 -19.50
CA ILE A 209 3.24 -3.48 -19.95
C ILE A 209 4.49 -4.02 -20.65
N ASP A 210 4.47 -3.96 -21.98
CA ASP A 210 5.39 -4.71 -22.83
C ASP A 210 5.43 -6.20 -22.45
N ASP A 211 6.55 -6.69 -21.92
CA ASP A 211 6.76 -8.07 -21.48
C ASP A 211 6.65 -8.27 -19.95
N LEU A 212 6.41 -7.21 -19.18
CA LEU A 212 6.07 -7.29 -17.77
C LEU A 212 4.61 -7.72 -17.62
N THR A 213 4.37 -8.87 -17.01
CA THR A 213 3.00 -9.31 -16.65
C THR A 213 2.69 -8.86 -15.24
N ILE A 214 1.52 -8.25 -15.06
CA ILE A 214 1.05 -7.70 -13.78
C ILE A 214 -0.26 -8.37 -13.44
N HIS A 215 -0.31 -9.00 -12.27
CA HIS A 215 -1.50 -9.65 -11.74
C HIS A 215 -2.03 -8.86 -10.55
N ALA A 216 -3.34 -8.60 -10.56
CA ALA A 216 -4.08 -8.24 -9.36
C ALA A 216 -4.39 -9.51 -8.59
N VAL A 217 -4.01 -9.59 -7.31
CA VAL A 217 -4.27 -10.77 -6.47
C VAL A 217 -5.11 -10.38 -5.24
N PRO A 218 -5.84 -11.33 -4.62
CA PRO A 218 -6.63 -11.02 -3.44
C PRO A 218 -5.78 -10.49 -2.28
N ALA A 219 -6.40 -9.65 -1.46
CA ALA A 219 -5.94 -9.26 -0.13
C ALA A 219 -7.12 -9.39 0.85
N HIS A 220 -6.82 -9.49 2.14
CA HIS A 220 -7.82 -9.52 3.21
C HIS A 220 -7.91 -8.15 3.90
N HIS A 221 -8.64 -7.21 3.29
CA HIS A 221 -8.70 -5.83 3.72
C HIS A 221 -10.07 -5.21 3.43
N PHE A 222 -10.15 -3.90 3.34
CA PHE A 222 -11.34 -3.14 2.98
C PHE A 222 -10.93 -1.85 2.26
N SER A 223 -11.88 -1.13 1.67
CA SER A 223 -11.61 0.20 1.10
C SER A 223 -12.61 1.19 1.70
N SER A 224 -12.10 2.27 2.28
CA SER A 224 -12.93 3.38 2.72
C SER A 224 -12.23 4.73 2.58
N ARG A 225 -12.84 5.65 1.83
CA ARG A 225 -12.44 7.05 1.77
C ARG A 225 -13.56 7.95 2.29
N ILE A 226 -13.30 8.60 3.42
CA ILE A 226 -14.23 9.55 4.05
C ILE A 226 -13.95 10.98 3.57
N LEU A 227 -14.89 11.59 2.84
CA LEU A 227 -14.80 13.00 2.44
C LEU A 227 -15.47 13.89 3.49
N VAL A 228 -14.67 14.42 4.44
CA VAL A 228 -15.08 15.29 5.58
C VAL A 228 -16.02 14.55 6.55
N PRO A 229 -15.85 14.64 7.89
CA PRO A 229 -16.68 13.84 8.79
C PRO A 229 -18.17 14.09 8.50
N PHE A 230 -18.91 13.01 8.22
CA PHE A 230 -20.37 12.91 8.03
C PHE A 230 -20.99 13.21 6.65
N ILE A 231 -20.24 13.40 5.55
CA ILE A 231 -20.86 13.69 4.22
C ILE A 231 -20.85 12.48 3.27
N TYR A 232 -19.74 11.73 3.20
CA TYR A 232 -19.64 10.56 2.32
C TYR A 232 -18.57 9.59 2.83
N GLU A 233 -18.95 8.33 2.96
CA GLU A 233 -18.05 7.19 3.11
C GLU A 233 -18.34 6.24 1.95
N ASP A 234 -17.29 5.78 1.25
CA ASP A 234 -17.50 4.89 0.11
C ASP A 234 -18.09 3.54 0.57
N ASN A 235 -17.69 3.05 1.75
CA ASN A 235 -18.15 1.83 2.41
C ASN A 235 -18.02 0.60 1.50
N ASP A 236 -16.79 0.26 1.10
CA ASP A 236 -16.42 -0.87 0.25
C ASP A 236 -17.04 -0.81 -1.16
N LYS A 237 -17.20 0.41 -1.71
CA LYS A 237 -17.64 0.60 -3.10
C LYS A 237 -16.57 0.25 -4.11
N ALA A 238 -15.33 0.26 -3.67
CA ALA A 238 -14.18 -0.17 -4.42
C ALA A 238 -13.56 -1.38 -3.72
N SER A 239 -12.90 -2.22 -4.51
CA SER A 239 -12.15 -3.37 -3.99
C SER A 239 -10.75 -2.95 -3.50
N TRP A 240 -9.94 -3.93 -3.15
CA TRP A 240 -8.55 -3.81 -2.67
C TRP A 240 -7.76 -4.98 -3.24
N ASN A 241 -6.48 -4.81 -3.58
CA ASN A 241 -5.65 -5.81 -4.25
C ASN A 241 -4.24 -5.85 -3.64
N GLY A 242 -3.62 -7.04 -3.67
CA GLY A 242 -2.17 -7.14 -3.80
C GLY A 242 -1.75 -7.17 -5.28
N TRP A 243 -0.46 -7.02 -5.55
CA TRP A 243 0.11 -7.00 -6.90
C TRP A 243 1.23 -8.01 -7.04
N LEU A 244 1.19 -8.83 -8.09
CA LEU A 244 2.29 -9.73 -8.45
C LEU A 244 2.84 -9.33 -9.83
N LEU A 245 4.13 -9.00 -9.87
CA LEU A 245 4.88 -8.77 -11.09
C LEU A 245 5.55 -10.07 -11.52
N GLU A 246 5.45 -10.42 -12.80
CA GLU A 246 6.16 -11.54 -13.40
C GLU A 246 6.89 -11.08 -14.67
N GLN A 247 8.20 -11.32 -14.72
CA GLN A 247 9.02 -11.06 -15.91
C GLN A 247 10.19 -12.04 -15.97
N ASN A 248 10.46 -12.63 -17.13
CA ASN A 248 11.57 -13.59 -17.32
C ASN A 248 11.56 -14.79 -16.33
N GLY A 249 10.37 -15.21 -15.89
CA GLY A 249 10.21 -16.26 -14.87
C GLY A 249 10.64 -15.84 -13.46
N LYS A 250 10.71 -14.53 -13.19
CA LYS A 250 11.01 -13.92 -11.89
C LYS A 250 9.79 -13.20 -11.35
N THR A 251 9.59 -13.25 -10.04
CA THR A 251 8.37 -12.75 -9.40
C THR A 251 8.64 -11.78 -8.25
N LEU A 252 7.89 -10.69 -8.23
CA LEU A 252 7.86 -9.75 -7.11
C LEU A 252 6.42 -9.53 -6.68
N PHE A 253 6.12 -9.82 -5.42
CA PHE A 253 4.82 -9.66 -4.81
C PHE A 253 4.80 -8.46 -3.87
N PHE A 254 3.81 -7.60 -4.02
CA PHE A 254 3.46 -6.55 -3.08
C PHE A 254 2.08 -6.85 -2.50
N ALA A 255 2.01 -7.08 -1.19
CA ALA A 255 0.78 -7.52 -0.56
C ALA A 255 -0.30 -6.43 -0.44
N GLY A 256 0.10 -5.14 -0.47
CA GLY A 256 -0.75 -4.06 0.03
C GLY A 256 -1.06 -4.24 1.51
N ASP A 257 -2.00 -3.46 2.04
CA ASP A 257 -2.54 -3.75 3.37
C ASP A 257 -3.42 -5.00 3.33
N THR A 258 -3.16 -5.92 4.25
CA THR A 258 -3.89 -7.18 4.32
C THR A 258 -3.74 -7.83 5.68
N GLY A 259 -4.83 -8.44 6.16
CA GLY A 259 -4.84 -9.37 7.28
C GLY A 259 -4.43 -10.79 6.85
N TYR A 260 -4.09 -11.62 7.82
CA TYR A 260 -3.74 -13.02 7.55
C TYR A 260 -4.98 -13.88 7.26
N SER A 261 -4.92 -14.63 6.15
CA SER A 261 -6.00 -15.53 5.74
C SER A 261 -5.53 -16.52 4.68
N GLN A 262 -6.37 -17.52 4.37
CA GLN A 262 -6.16 -18.56 3.35
C GLN A 262 -5.69 -18.05 1.96
N HIS A 263 -6.01 -16.81 1.59
CA HIS A 263 -5.64 -16.22 0.31
C HIS A 263 -4.13 -16.30 -0.03
N PHE A 264 -3.23 -16.26 0.96
CA PHE A 264 -1.79 -16.41 0.72
C PHE A 264 -1.45 -17.79 0.13
N LYS A 265 -2.06 -18.86 0.68
CA LYS A 265 -1.91 -20.22 0.14
C LYS A 265 -2.50 -20.32 -1.26
N ASP A 266 -3.61 -19.66 -1.53
CA ASP A 266 -4.23 -19.70 -2.87
C ASP A 266 -3.38 -18.97 -3.90
N ILE A 267 -2.71 -17.86 -3.50
CA ILE A 267 -1.73 -17.16 -4.32
C ILE A 267 -0.56 -18.10 -4.63
N GLN A 268 0.03 -18.74 -3.61
CA GLN A 268 1.11 -19.70 -3.80
C GLN A 268 0.71 -20.87 -4.70
N GLN A 269 -0.48 -21.44 -4.49
CA GLN A 269 -0.97 -22.56 -5.29
C GLN A 269 -1.13 -22.18 -6.76
N LYS A 270 -1.47 -20.91 -7.03
CA LYS A 270 -1.71 -20.42 -8.39
C LYS A 270 -0.46 -19.96 -9.11
N TYR A 271 0.46 -19.30 -8.41
CA TYR A 271 1.62 -18.63 -9.01
C TYR A 271 2.97 -19.31 -8.68
N GLY A 272 2.98 -20.28 -7.76
CA GLY A 272 4.19 -20.96 -7.32
C GLY A 272 4.97 -20.16 -6.28
N GLU A 273 6.27 -20.45 -6.21
CA GLU A 273 7.20 -19.75 -5.32
C GLU A 273 7.41 -18.30 -5.78
N ILE A 274 7.62 -17.40 -4.81
CA ILE A 274 7.79 -15.97 -5.08
C ILE A 274 9.23 -15.57 -4.78
N ASP A 275 9.93 -14.91 -5.72
CA ASP A 275 11.32 -14.52 -5.46
C ASP A 275 11.40 -13.41 -4.39
N ILE A 276 10.60 -12.35 -4.51
CA ILE A 276 10.63 -11.19 -3.60
C ILE A 276 9.21 -10.92 -3.07
N CYS A 277 9.03 -10.89 -1.75
CA CYS A 277 7.76 -10.56 -1.11
C CYS A 277 7.88 -9.28 -0.28
N LEU A 278 7.15 -8.24 -0.66
CA LEU A 278 7.01 -6.99 0.08
C LEU A 278 5.80 -7.09 1.01
N MET A 279 6.05 -7.30 2.30
CA MET A 279 5.01 -7.68 3.28
C MET A 279 4.77 -6.57 4.32
N PRO A 280 3.51 -6.14 4.56
CA PRO A 280 3.20 -5.25 5.67
C PRO A 280 3.49 -5.94 7.00
N ILE A 281 3.86 -5.16 8.00
CA ILE A 281 4.01 -5.65 9.38
C ILE A 281 3.36 -4.74 10.43
N ALA A 282 2.61 -3.71 10.00
CA ALA A 282 2.15 -2.59 10.83
C ALA A 282 0.61 -2.48 10.84
N SER A 283 0.08 -1.51 11.60
CA SER A 283 -1.34 -1.18 11.69
C SER A 283 -2.23 -2.27 12.27
N TYR A 284 -1.69 -3.19 13.07
CA TYR A 284 -2.43 -4.36 13.59
C TYR A 284 -2.93 -4.19 15.05
N TYR A 285 -2.54 -3.11 15.73
CA TYR A 285 -2.80 -2.88 17.15
C TYR A 285 -3.88 -1.83 17.41
N SER A 286 -4.78 -2.10 18.35
CA SER A 286 -5.70 -1.12 18.92
C SER A 286 -6.13 -1.60 20.30
N GLU A 287 -6.11 -0.71 21.31
CA GLU A 287 -6.58 -1.03 22.67
C GLU A 287 -8.05 -1.44 22.67
N ASP A 288 -8.89 -0.74 21.89
CA ASP A 288 -10.33 -0.96 21.88
C ASP A 288 -10.77 -1.97 20.82
N ASN A 289 -10.04 -2.07 19.70
CA ASN A 289 -10.48 -2.82 18.50
C ASN A 289 -9.41 -3.77 17.94
N GLY A 290 -8.51 -4.30 18.77
CA GLY A 290 -7.38 -5.12 18.32
C GLY A 290 -7.76 -6.32 17.43
N LYS A 291 -8.90 -6.97 17.68
CA LYS A 291 -9.40 -8.06 16.81
C LYS A 291 -9.68 -7.60 15.38
N TRP A 292 -10.24 -6.40 15.22
CA TRP A 292 -10.55 -5.84 13.90
C TRP A 292 -9.29 -5.37 13.20
N TYR A 293 -8.39 -4.68 13.90
CA TYR A 293 -7.11 -4.23 13.32
C TYR A 293 -6.30 -5.43 12.79
N ARG A 294 -6.16 -6.50 13.57
CA ARG A 294 -5.52 -7.74 13.08
C ARG A 294 -6.33 -8.50 12.02
N TYR A 295 -7.66 -8.33 12.00
CA TYR A 295 -8.50 -8.93 10.96
C TYR A 295 -8.14 -8.37 9.58
N VAL A 296 -7.80 -7.08 9.48
CA VAL A 296 -7.50 -6.40 8.22
C VAL A 296 -6.02 -6.07 7.99
N HIS A 297 -5.15 -6.24 8.99
CA HIS A 297 -3.70 -6.05 8.90
C HIS A 297 -2.94 -7.24 9.52
N THR A 298 -1.78 -7.57 8.97
CA THR A 298 -0.91 -8.62 9.50
C THR A 298 -0.12 -8.09 10.70
N THR A 299 -0.02 -8.90 11.75
CA THR A 299 1.07 -8.75 12.71
C THR A 299 2.41 -9.18 12.07
N PRO A 300 3.57 -8.85 12.65
CA PRO A 300 4.85 -9.34 12.15
C PRO A 300 4.94 -10.86 12.06
N GLU A 301 4.43 -11.60 13.06
CA GLU A 301 4.40 -13.07 13.03
C GLU A 301 3.42 -13.64 11.98
N ASP A 302 2.33 -12.92 11.70
CA ASP A 302 1.43 -13.27 10.60
C ASP A 302 2.11 -13.07 9.25
N ALA A 303 2.89 -12.00 9.09
CA ALA A 303 3.63 -11.69 7.87
C ALA A 303 4.76 -12.70 7.62
N LEU A 304 5.49 -13.12 8.67
CA LEU A 304 6.48 -14.20 8.60
C LEU A 304 5.82 -15.52 8.19
N THR A 305 4.68 -15.85 8.78
CA THR A 305 3.91 -17.06 8.45
C THR A 305 3.44 -17.02 7.00
N ALA A 306 2.88 -15.89 6.55
CA ALA A 306 2.45 -15.70 5.17
C ALA A 306 3.61 -15.82 4.18
N ALA A 307 4.77 -15.23 4.51
CA ALA A 307 5.96 -15.33 3.65
C ALA A 307 6.46 -16.78 3.52
N GLN A 308 6.39 -17.57 4.59
CA GLN A 308 6.66 -19.02 4.53
C GLN A 308 5.65 -19.74 3.64
N GLU A 309 4.36 -19.46 3.79
CA GLU A 309 3.30 -20.10 2.99
C GLU A 309 3.33 -19.71 1.51
N LEU A 310 3.85 -18.53 1.19
CA LEU A 310 4.11 -18.06 -0.16
C LEU A 310 5.41 -18.63 -0.77
N ASN A 311 6.22 -19.34 0.02
CA ASN A 311 7.59 -19.75 -0.33
C ASN A 311 8.42 -18.55 -0.84
N CYS A 312 8.38 -17.43 -0.13
CA CYS A 312 9.17 -16.26 -0.47
C CYS A 312 10.67 -16.57 -0.35
N LYS A 313 11.44 -16.31 -1.41
CA LYS A 313 12.92 -16.46 -1.35
C LYS A 313 13.58 -15.32 -0.58
N VAL A 314 12.94 -14.16 -0.53
CA VAL A 314 13.20 -13.09 0.44
C VAL A 314 11.90 -12.40 0.82
N MET A 315 11.76 -12.07 2.10
CA MET A 315 10.75 -11.14 2.60
C MET A 315 11.40 -9.79 2.92
N ILE A 316 10.79 -8.73 2.40
CA ILE A 316 11.11 -7.34 2.70
C ILE A 316 9.91 -6.77 3.49
N PRO A 317 10.03 -6.58 4.81
CA PRO A 317 8.97 -6.00 5.61
C PRO A 317 8.81 -4.50 5.34
N TRP A 318 7.60 -3.97 5.50
CA TRP A 318 7.34 -2.53 5.41
C TRP A 318 6.21 -2.06 6.33
N GLY A 319 6.00 -0.74 6.39
CA GLY A 319 4.96 -0.09 7.22
C GLY A 319 5.48 0.45 8.55
N TYR A 320 6.78 0.34 8.81
CA TYR A 320 7.44 0.92 9.98
C TYR A 320 8.29 2.13 9.60
N GLY A 321 8.85 2.82 10.59
CA GLY A 321 9.86 3.83 10.39
C GLY A 321 9.39 5.28 10.60
N ASN A 322 10.28 6.20 10.25
CA ASN A 322 10.10 7.64 10.32
C ASN A 322 9.16 8.18 9.25
N SER A 323 9.14 7.53 8.10
CA SER A 323 8.25 7.85 6.98
C SER A 323 7.02 6.94 6.95
N SER A 324 6.58 6.49 8.12
CA SER A 324 5.32 5.75 8.33
C SER A 324 4.52 6.40 9.45
N TRP A 325 3.18 6.36 9.35
CA TRP A 325 2.32 6.94 10.39
C TRP A 325 2.17 5.98 11.56
N GLN A 326 1.92 6.52 12.77
CA GLN A 326 1.51 5.72 13.91
C GLN A 326 -0.01 5.45 13.84
N MET A 327 -0.42 4.54 12.96
CA MET A 327 -1.83 4.21 12.74
C MET A 327 -2.11 2.76 13.11
N GLY A 328 -2.47 2.54 14.37
CA GLY A 328 -2.72 1.19 14.86
C GLY A 328 -1.45 0.46 15.26
N ASP A 329 -0.52 1.17 15.90
CA ASP A 329 0.75 0.65 16.42
C ASP A 329 1.09 1.36 17.74
N HIS A 330 1.93 0.74 18.58
CA HIS A 330 2.44 1.37 19.80
C HIS A 330 3.36 2.56 19.49
N SER A 331 4.10 2.48 18.39
CA SER A 331 4.87 3.54 17.76
C SER A 331 5.16 3.14 16.31
N SER A 332 5.57 4.07 15.45
CA SER A 332 5.89 3.74 14.05
C SER A 332 7.08 2.79 13.90
N HIS A 333 7.90 2.59 14.94
CA HIS A 333 9.02 1.64 14.95
C HIS A 333 8.71 0.33 15.69
N SER A 334 7.62 0.29 16.47
CA SER A 334 7.22 -0.91 17.22
C SER A 334 6.99 -2.15 16.36
N PRO A 335 6.48 -2.07 15.11
CA PRO A 335 6.37 -3.24 14.24
C PRO A 335 7.70 -3.93 13.98
N LEU A 336 8.77 -3.17 13.74
CA LEU A 336 10.10 -3.73 13.46
C LEU A 336 10.68 -4.41 14.71
N LEU A 337 10.49 -3.83 15.90
CA LEU A 337 10.92 -4.47 17.15
C LEU A 337 10.22 -5.83 17.35
N ARG A 338 8.90 -5.89 17.12
CA ARG A 338 8.14 -7.13 17.20
C ARG A 338 8.53 -8.12 16.11
N LEU A 339 8.82 -7.66 14.89
CA LEU A 339 9.33 -8.51 13.82
C LEU A 339 10.65 -9.18 14.22
N LEU A 340 11.62 -8.41 14.69
CA LEU A 340 12.93 -8.94 15.08
C LEU A 340 12.80 -9.94 16.23
N HIS A 341 11.97 -9.64 17.21
CA HIS A 341 11.68 -10.57 18.30
C HIS A 341 11.01 -11.87 17.81
N MET A 342 9.94 -11.75 17.02
CA MET A 342 9.20 -12.91 16.54
C MET A 342 9.97 -13.73 15.52
N TYR A 343 10.88 -13.11 14.77
CA TYR A 343 11.79 -13.84 13.89
C TYR A 343 12.63 -14.85 14.66
N ASP A 344 13.18 -14.44 15.81
CA ASP A 344 13.98 -15.30 16.70
C ASP A 344 13.09 -16.31 17.46
N GLU A 345 11.97 -15.88 18.05
CA GLU A 345 11.08 -16.76 18.81
C GLU A 345 10.43 -17.86 17.95
N MET A 346 10.17 -17.57 16.68
CA MET A 346 9.63 -18.54 15.73
C MET A 346 10.70 -19.43 15.10
N ASP A 347 11.99 -19.17 15.35
CA ASP A 347 13.12 -19.76 14.62
C ASP A 347 12.90 -19.67 13.09
N SER A 348 12.46 -18.50 12.63
CA SER A 348 12.05 -18.31 11.24
C SER A 348 13.26 -18.45 10.30
N GLN A 349 13.07 -19.24 9.25
CA GLN A 349 14.10 -19.51 8.24
C GLN A 349 13.94 -18.66 6.97
N ILE A 350 12.98 -17.73 6.95
CA ILE A 350 12.75 -16.88 5.78
C ILE A 350 13.88 -15.87 5.66
N PRO A 351 14.59 -15.80 4.53
CA PRO A 351 15.57 -14.74 4.32
C PRO A 351 14.88 -13.37 4.43
N LEU A 352 15.35 -12.55 5.37
CA LEU A 352 14.86 -11.18 5.58
C LEU A 352 15.84 -10.16 5.03
N TYR A 353 15.31 -9.12 4.39
CA TYR A 353 16.05 -7.92 4.02
C TYR A 353 15.30 -6.68 4.49
N ILE A 354 15.88 -5.93 5.43
CA ILE A 354 15.18 -4.87 6.19
C ILE A 354 15.68 -3.52 5.69
N PHE A 355 14.86 -2.71 5.05
CA PHE A 355 15.33 -1.40 4.57
C PHE A 355 15.39 -0.35 5.68
N ASN A 356 16.31 0.60 5.56
CA ASN A 356 16.06 1.98 5.99
C ASN A 356 15.35 2.75 4.87
N GLU A 357 14.61 3.80 5.20
CA GLU A 357 13.87 4.55 4.19
C GLU A 357 14.81 5.19 3.14
N GLY A 358 14.45 5.08 1.87
CA GLY A 358 15.24 5.54 0.72
C GLY A 358 16.34 4.57 0.26
N GLU A 359 16.60 3.49 1.01
CA GLU A 359 17.53 2.47 0.56
C GLU A 359 16.99 1.68 -0.65
N SER A 360 17.93 1.13 -1.41
CA SER A 360 17.62 0.31 -2.57
C SER A 360 18.52 -0.92 -2.63
N VAL A 361 17.98 -2.01 -3.17
CA VAL A 361 18.70 -3.27 -3.37
C VAL A 361 18.37 -3.86 -4.73
N ALA A 362 19.38 -4.36 -5.43
CA ALA A 362 19.20 -5.17 -6.63
C ALA A 362 19.30 -6.64 -6.24
N LEU A 363 18.30 -7.43 -6.64
CA LEU A 363 18.13 -8.84 -6.30
C LEU A 363 17.88 -9.68 -7.53
#